data_AF-A0A940P2S6-F1
#
_entry.id   AF-A0A940P2S6-F1
#
_cell.length_a   1.000
_cell.length_b   1.000
_cell.length_c   1.000
_cell.angle_alpha   90.00
_cell.angle_beta   90.00
_cell.angle_gamma   90.00
#
_symmetry.space_group_name_H-M   'P 1'
#
loop_
_entity.id
_entity.type
_entity.pdbx_description
1 polymer ?
#
loop_
_entity_poly.entity_id
_entity_poly.type
_entity_poly.pdbx_seq_one_letter_code
_entity_poly.pdbx_strand_id
1 'polypeptide(L)'
;MTKRGGKAAITNRVFETRLYNYFLSVEETSSPIAQDGSLHKNEFIENGTLNMERILERFVVVYTELYGNQPEAFLEDAGRRLFLLFLRPIINGTANYYIEAQTRNQRPTDLIIDYLGAQYIIEMKIWRGKENNERGEQQLAEYLDYYHIDRGYLLSFNFNQNKQVGTRTVQVGDKTVFEAVV
;
A
#
# COMPACT_ATOMS: atom_id res chain seq x y z
N MET A 1 9.17 25.41 23.74
CA MET A 1 9.34 24.03 24.25
C MET A 1 8.45 23.87 25.47
N THR A 2 7.49 22.96 25.44
CA THR A 2 6.68 22.61 26.61
C THR A 2 6.66 21.10 26.75
N LYS A 3 7.36 20.61 27.78
CA LYS A 3 7.38 19.20 28.20
C LYS A 3 6.12 18.90 28.99
N ARG A 4 5.31 17.94 28.53
CA ARG A 4 4.50 17.03 29.37
C ARG A 4 4.43 15.68 28.66
N GLY A 5 4.98 14.64 29.29
CA GLY A 5 4.75 13.23 28.92
C GLY A 5 5.47 12.72 27.68
N GLY A 6 6.78 12.43 27.79
CA GLY A 6 7.47 11.26 27.20
C GLY A 6 7.39 10.91 25.71
N LYS A 7 6.58 11.55 24.88
CA LYS A 7 6.53 11.38 23.43
C LYS A 7 6.61 12.77 22.80
N ALA A 8 7.76 13.07 22.21
CA ALA A 8 7.87 14.24 21.36
C ALA A 8 7.04 13.97 20.10
N ALA A 9 5.83 14.52 20.03
CA ALA A 9 5.05 14.52 18.80
C ALA A 9 5.77 15.41 17.78
N ILE A 10 6.25 14.81 16.70
CA ILE A 10 6.93 15.54 15.62
C ILE A 10 5.84 16.23 14.82
N THR A 11 5.56 17.49 15.12
CA THR A 11 4.49 18.26 14.46
C THR A 11 4.84 18.73 13.04
N ASN A 12 5.90 18.17 12.42
CA ASN A 12 6.37 18.57 11.10
C ASN A 12 6.45 17.37 10.14
N ARG A 13 5.54 17.38 9.17
CA ARG A 13 5.29 16.34 8.17
C ARG A 13 6.50 15.96 7.31
N VAL A 14 7.38 16.92 6.99
CA VAL A 14 8.62 16.63 6.25
C VAL A 14 9.54 15.74 7.08
N PHE A 15 9.58 15.97 8.39
CA PHE A 15 10.35 15.12 9.29
C PHE A 15 9.68 13.76 9.51
N GLU A 16 8.34 13.69 9.59
CA GLU A 16 7.62 12.41 9.69
C GLU A 16 7.90 11.52 8.48
N THR A 17 7.74 12.02 7.25
CA THR A 17 8.03 11.26 6.02
C THR A 17 9.50 10.85 5.94
N ARG A 18 10.44 11.75 6.28
CA ARG A 18 11.88 11.43 6.26
C ARG A 18 12.25 10.37 7.30
N LEU A 19 11.71 10.47 8.51
CA LEU A 19 11.96 9.48 9.57
C LEU A 19 11.33 8.13 9.22
N TYR A 20 10.11 8.14 8.68
CA TYR A 20 9.46 6.92 8.22
C TYR A 20 10.27 6.24 7.12
N ASN A 21 10.73 7.00 6.11
CA ASN A 21 11.58 6.48 5.04
C ASN A 21 12.95 6.01 5.54
N TYR A 22 13.51 6.67 6.56
CA TYR A 22 14.75 6.24 7.22
C TYR A 22 14.57 4.91 7.93
N PHE A 23 13.56 4.75 8.79
CA PHE A 23 13.30 3.49 9.48
C PHE A 23 13.04 2.35 8.49
N LEU A 24 12.23 2.60 7.45
CA LEU A 24 12.03 1.62 6.37
C LEU A 24 13.35 1.20 5.71
N SER A 25 14.26 2.16 5.43
CA SER A 25 15.55 1.84 4.79
C SER A 25 16.46 0.99 5.67
N VAL A 26 16.43 1.19 6.99
CA VAL A 26 17.21 0.41 7.95
C VAL A 26 16.72 -1.04 7.97
N GLU A 27 15.40 -1.23 7.89
CA GLU A 27 14.75 -2.53 7.99
C GLU A 27 14.80 -3.32 6.68
N GLU A 28 14.81 -2.63 5.54
CA GLU A 28 14.79 -3.19 4.18
C GLU A 28 15.84 -4.31 3.99
N THR A 29 17.07 -4.09 4.47
CA THR A 29 18.19 -5.04 4.31
C THR A 29 17.99 -6.39 5.01
N SER A 30 17.21 -6.43 6.08
CA SER A 30 16.95 -7.64 6.90
C SER A 30 15.55 -8.20 6.76
N SER A 31 14.70 -7.53 5.98
CA SER A 31 13.29 -7.86 5.82
C SER A 31 13.10 -8.96 4.75
N PRO A 32 12.59 -10.15 5.09
CA PRO A 32 12.36 -11.21 4.11
C PRO A 32 11.40 -10.79 2.99
N ILE A 33 10.37 -9.99 3.32
CA ILE A 33 9.43 -9.50 2.32
C ILE A 33 10.09 -8.48 1.37
N ALA A 34 11.05 -7.68 1.84
CA ALA A 34 11.81 -6.78 0.96
C ALA A 34 12.75 -7.56 0.04
N GLN A 35 13.39 -8.62 0.56
CA GLN A 35 14.24 -9.51 -0.23
C GLN A 35 13.44 -10.19 -1.35
N ASP A 36 12.21 -10.64 -1.07
CA ASP A 36 11.31 -11.21 -2.06
C ASP A 36 10.98 -10.22 -3.19
N GLY A 37 10.57 -8.99 -2.83
CA GLY A 37 10.32 -7.93 -3.81
C GLY A 37 11.54 -7.61 -4.67
N SER A 38 12.74 -7.61 -4.08
CA SER A 38 13.99 -7.42 -4.82
C SER A 38 14.29 -8.58 -5.78
N LEU A 39 14.06 -9.83 -5.35
CA LEU A 39 14.35 -11.04 -6.13
C LEU A 39 13.49 -11.10 -7.40
N HIS A 40 12.21 -10.76 -7.26
CA HIS A 40 11.23 -10.83 -8.34
C HIS A 40 11.08 -9.51 -9.12
N LYS A 41 11.90 -8.48 -8.84
CA LYS A 41 11.81 -7.14 -9.44
C LYS A 41 11.58 -7.14 -10.96
N ASN A 42 12.31 -7.99 -11.68
CA ASN A 42 12.25 -8.05 -13.14
C ASN A 42 10.93 -8.59 -13.68
N GLU A 43 10.17 -9.34 -12.88
CA GLU A 43 8.85 -9.88 -13.25
C GLU A 43 7.74 -8.83 -13.18
N PHE A 44 8.00 -7.73 -12.45
CA PHE A 44 7.08 -6.63 -12.23
C PHE A 44 7.24 -5.49 -13.23
N ILE A 45 8.19 -5.58 -14.15
CA ILE A 45 8.44 -4.55 -15.16
C ILE A 45 8.17 -5.15 -16.53
N GLU A 46 7.16 -4.63 -17.22
CA GLU A 46 6.80 -5.06 -18.58
C GLU A 46 6.84 -3.86 -19.51
N ASN A 47 7.62 -3.96 -20.59
CA ASN A 47 7.77 -2.91 -21.60
C ASN A 47 8.12 -1.53 -21.01
N GLY A 48 8.94 -1.51 -19.94
CA GLY A 48 9.33 -0.27 -19.26
C GLY A 48 8.25 0.33 -18.37
N THR A 49 7.17 -0.39 -18.08
CA THR A 49 6.10 0.03 -17.17
C THR A 49 5.97 -0.92 -15.99
N LEU A 50 5.48 -0.40 -14.87
CA LEU A 50 5.26 -1.20 -13.68
C LEU A 50 3.96 -2.02 -13.84
N ASN A 51 4.03 -3.33 -13.64
CA ASN A 51 2.87 -4.20 -13.57
C ASN A 51 2.41 -4.33 -12.11
N MET A 52 1.55 -3.40 -11.67
CA MET A 52 1.06 -3.33 -10.30
C MET A 52 0.18 -4.53 -9.89
N GLU A 53 -0.50 -5.17 -10.84
CA GLU A 53 -1.29 -6.37 -10.55
C GLU A 53 -0.40 -7.52 -10.12
N ARG A 54 0.69 -7.77 -10.86
CA ARG A 54 1.69 -8.78 -10.47
C ARG A 54 2.38 -8.47 -9.16
N ILE A 55 2.63 -7.18 -8.87
CA ILE A 55 3.18 -6.75 -7.58
C ILE A 55 2.22 -7.14 -6.46
N LEU A 56 0.92 -6.85 -6.60
CA LEU A 56 -0.07 -7.17 -5.59
C LEU A 56 -0.33 -8.67 -5.48
N GLU A 57 -0.36 -9.40 -6.59
CA GLU A 57 -0.46 -10.86 -6.60
C GLU A 57 0.70 -11.50 -5.85
N ARG A 58 1.95 -11.07 -6.14
CA ARG A 58 3.13 -11.58 -5.42
C ARG A 58 3.09 -11.17 -3.95
N PHE A 59 2.70 -9.93 -3.66
CA PHE A 59 2.56 -9.46 -2.29
C PHE A 59 1.59 -10.33 -1.49
N VAL A 60 0.44 -10.69 -2.06
CA VAL A 60 -0.54 -11.59 -1.42
C VAL A 60 0.09 -12.93 -1.07
N VAL A 61 0.85 -13.53 -2.00
CA VAL A 61 1.54 -14.81 -1.77
C VAL A 61 2.56 -14.70 -0.64
N VAL A 62 3.55 -13.80 -0.77
CA VAL A 62 4.65 -13.71 0.20
C VAL A 62 4.18 -13.24 1.57
N TYR A 63 3.19 -12.34 1.62
CA TYR A 63 2.60 -11.90 2.89
C TYR A 63 1.94 -13.07 3.62
N THR A 64 1.16 -13.89 2.90
CA THR A 64 0.48 -15.04 3.48
C THR A 64 1.49 -16.07 3.99
N GLU A 65 2.55 -16.35 3.23
CA GLU A 65 3.62 -17.29 3.60
C GLU A 65 4.37 -16.86 4.87
N LEU A 66 4.75 -15.58 4.95
CA LEU A 66 5.56 -15.06 6.07
C LEU A 66 4.73 -14.73 7.31
N TYR A 67 3.50 -14.24 7.12
CA TYR A 67 2.74 -13.57 8.16
C TYR A 67 1.34 -14.15 8.41
N GLY A 68 0.87 -15.11 7.60
CA GLY A 68 -0.48 -15.66 7.72
C GLY A 68 -0.81 -16.32 9.08
N ASN A 69 0.22 -16.72 9.84
CA ASN A 69 0.09 -17.33 11.17
C ASN A 69 0.35 -16.36 12.33
N GLN A 70 0.62 -15.07 12.06
CA GLN A 70 0.89 -14.08 13.12
C GLN A 70 -0.40 -13.61 13.79
N PRO A 71 -0.35 -13.16 15.06
CA PRO A 71 -1.52 -12.60 15.74
C PRO A 71 -2.10 -11.40 14.97
N GLU A 72 -3.43 -11.32 14.86
CA GLU A 72 -4.12 -10.26 14.12
C GLU A 72 -3.70 -8.85 14.56
N ALA A 73 -3.55 -8.63 15.86
CA ALA A 73 -3.12 -7.34 16.42
C ALA A 73 -1.73 -6.89 15.92
N PHE A 74 -0.81 -7.82 15.67
CA PHE A 74 0.51 -7.49 15.11
C PHE A 74 0.40 -7.04 13.65
N LEU A 75 -0.51 -7.66 12.89
CA LEU A 75 -0.67 -7.41 11.46
C LEU A 75 -1.46 -6.13 11.17
N GLU A 76 -2.44 -5.78 12.02
CA GLU A 76 -3.18 -4.52 11.93
C GLU A 76 -2.23 -3.32 12.00
N ASP A 77 -1.24 -3.36 12.90
CA ASP A 77 -0.25 -2.31 13.08
C ASP A 77 0.83 -2.29 11.98
N ALA A 78 1.06 -3.41 11.29
CA ALA A 78 2.22 -3.59 10.40
C ALA A 78 1.90 -3.57 8.89
N GLY A 79 0.65 -3.80 8.47
CA GLY A 79 0.30 -4.08 7.07
C GLY A 79 0.87 -3.09 6.04
N ARG A 80 0.62 -1.78 6.23
CA ARG A 80 1.14 -0.73 5.34
C ARG A 80 2.66 -0.71 5.26
N ARG A 81 3.33 -0.84 6.41
CA ARG A 81 4.79 -0.88 6.49
C ARG A 81 5.33 -2.10 5.71
N LEU A 82 4.69 -3.25 5.83
CA LEU A 82 5.09 -4.47 5.12
C LEU A 82 4.95 -4.32 3.60
N PHE A 83 3.85 -3.70 3.14
CA PHE A 83 3.69 -3.42 1.70
C PHE A 83 4.77 -2.47 1.17
N LEU A 84 5.10 -1.42 1.93
CA LEU A 84 6.17 -0.50 1.52
C LEU A 84 7.56 -1.14 1.55
N LEU A 85 7.85 -2.04 2.50
CA LEU A 85 9.09 -2.82 2.52
C LEU A 85 9.20 -3.74 1.29
N PHE A 86 8.10 -4.36 0.87
CA PHE A 86 8.05 -5.17 -0.35
C PHE A 86 8.24 -4.33 -1.61
N LEU A 87 7.55 -3.19 -1.69
CA LEU A 87 7.51 -2.34 -2.88
C LEU A 87 8.82 -1.58 -3.13
N ARG A 88 9.47 -1.08 -2.08
CA ARG A 88 10.62 -0.17 -2.21
C ARG A 88 11.74 -0.72 -3.10
N PRO A 89 12.26 -1.94 -2.91
CA PRO A 89 13.30 -2.51 -3.77
C PRO A 89 12.91 -2.57 -5.26
N ILE A 90 11.62 -2.78 -5.54
CA ILE A 90 11.08 -2.88 -6.91
C ILE A 90 11.21 -1.53 -7.61
N ILE A 91 10.82 -0.44 -6.94
CA ILE A 91 10.73 0.89 -7.54
C ILE A 91 11.95 1.78 -7.28
N ASN A 92 12.90 1.35 -6.44
CA ASN A 92 14.05 2.14 -6.02
C ASN A 92 14.90 2.61 -7.21
N GLY A 93 15.24 3.91 -7.21
CA GLY A 93 16.06 4.56 -8.23
C GLY A 93 15.34 4.90 -9.55
N THR A 94 14.08 4.49 -9.72
CA THR A 94 13.31 4.71 -10.96
C THR A 94 12.00 5.44 -10.73
N ALA A 95 11.39 5.28 -9.56
CA ALA A 95 10.10 5.88 -9.23
C ALA A 95 10.20 6.85 -8.06
N ASN A 96 9.23 7.76 -8.00
CA ASN A 96 8.91 8.50 -6.79
C ASN A 96 7.59 7.97 -6.23
N TYR A 97 7.49 7.83 -4.91
CA TYR A 97 6.21 7.58 -4.27
C TYR A 97 5.94 8.62 -3.20
N TYR A 98 4.67 8.92 -2.99
CA TYR A 98 4.22 9.85 -1.96
C TYR A 98 2.99 9.29 -1.27
N ILE A 99 2.98 9.47 0.06
CA ILE A 99 1.86 9.16 0.94
C ILE A 99 1.14 10.48 1.16
N GLU A 100 -0.08 10.61 0.65
CA GLU A 100 -0.86 11.83 0.85
C GLU A 100 -1.38 11.90 2.28
N ALA A 101 -0.79 12.76 3.12
CA ALA A 101 -1.38 13.06 4.42
C ALA A 101 -2.65 13.88 4.23
N GLN A 102 -3.72 13.36 4.84
CA GLN A 102 -5.07 13.91 5.01
C GLN A 102 -5.20 15.34 4.48
N THR A 103 -5.81 15.51 3.30
CA THR A 103 -6.30 16.82 2.90
C THR A 103 -7.50 17.17 3.79
N ARG A 104 -7.65 18.46 4.10
CA ARG A 104 -8.60 18.98 5.11
C ARG A 104 -10.06 18.58 4.91
N ASN A 105 -10.44 17.97 3.79
CA ASN A 105 -11.84 17.66 3.47
C ASN A 105 -12.15 16.21 3.05
N GLN A 106 -11.21 15.29 2.81
CA GLN A 106 -11.53 13.88 2.54
C GLN A 106 -10.30 12.98 2.68
N ARG A 107 -10.56 11.70 2.94
CA ARG A 107 -9.70 10.70 3.59
C ARG A 107 -8.46 10.35 2.75
N PRO A 108 -7.33 9.99 3.38
CA PRO A 108 -6.05 9.87 2.70
C PRO A 108 -6.05 8.67 1.75
N THR A 109 -5.71 8.91 0.48
CA THR A 109 -5.22 7.83 -0.38
C THR A 109 -3.80 7.51 0.02
N ASP A 110 -3.57 6.25 0.37
CA ASP A 110 -2.40 5.88 1.15
C ASP A 110 -1.09 5.86 0.33
N LEU A 111 -1.15 5.69 -1.00
CA LEU A 111 0.06 5.64 -1.82
C LEU A 111 -0.19 5.99 -3.29
N ILE A 112 0.56 6.96 -3.80
CA ILE A 112 0.71 7.19 -5.25
C ILE A 112 2.16 6.92 -5.64
N ILE A 113 2.33 6.21 -6.76
CA ILE A 113 3.63 5.93 -7.36
C ILE A 113 3.66 6.57 -8.73
N ASP A 114 4.65 7.43 -8.96
CA ASP A 114 5.03 7.92 -10.29
C ASP A 114 6.22 7.10 -10.78
N TYR A 115 5.99 6.27 -11.80
CA TYR A 115 6.99 5.43 -12.45
C TYR A 115 7.09 5.83 -13.92
N LEU A 116 8.17 6.53 -14.28
CA LEU A 116 8.43 6.97 -15.66
C LEU A 116 7.24 7.73 -16.31
N GLY A 117 6.54 8.55 -15.53
CA GLY A 117 5.40 9.35 -15.99
C GLY A 117 4.05 8.61 -15.97
N ALA A 118 4.01 7.34 -15.58
CA ALA A 118 2.77 6.62 -15.27
C ALA A 118 2.46 6.68 -13.77
N GLN A 119 1.22 7.02 -13.44
CA GLN A 119 0.75 7.10 -12.06
C GLN A 119 -0.03 5.86 -11.66
N TYR A 120 0.29 5.30 -10.49
CA TYR A 120 -0.40 4.17 -9.89
C TYR A 120 -0.95 4.61 -8.54
N ILE A 121 -2.27 4.48 -8.37
CA ILE A 121 -2.99 4.89 -7.17
C ILE A 121 -3.39 3.65 -6.37
N ILE A 122 -2.89 3.54 -5.15
CA ILE A 122 -3.12 2.41 -4.26
C ILE A 122 -3.78 2.90 -2.97
N GLU A 123 -4.99 2.42 -2.72
CA GLU A 123 -5.70 2.56 -1.47
C GLU A 123 -5.40 1.35 -0.57
N MET A 124 -5.01 1.60 0.68
CA MET A 124 -4.76 0.54 1.67
C MET A 124 -5.78 0.64 2.80
N LYS A 125 -6.41 -0.48 3.18
CA LYS A 125 -7.36 -0.45 4.31
C LYS A 125 -7.38 -1.73 5.11
N ILE A 126 -7.85 -1.61 6.34
CA ILE A 126 -8.25 -2.75 7.16
C ILE A 126 -9.66 -3.14 6.74
N TRP A 127 -9.88 -4.41 6.42
CA TRP A 127 -11.20 -4.94 6.08
C TRP A 127 -12.11 -4.93 7.30
N ARG A 128 -13.24 -4.21 7.23
CA ARG A 128 -14.23 -4.12 8.31
C ARG A 128 -15.63 -4.62 7.90
N GLY A 129 -15.69 -5.46 6.87
CA GLY A 129 -16.94 -6.00 6.33
C GLY A 129 -17.29 -5.43 4.96
N LYS A 130 -18.30 -6.05 4.33
CA LYS A 130 -18.66 -5.82 2.93
C LYS A 130 -19.05 -4.38 2.62
N GLU A 131 -19.92 -3.77 3.44
CA GLU A 131 -20.35 -2.38 3.24
C GLU A 131 -19.17 -1.39 3.30
N ASN A 132 -18.23 -1.63 4.22
CA ASN A 132 -17.00 -0.82 4.29
C ASN A 132 -16.11 -1.02 3.05
N ASN A 133 -16.09 -2.24 2.49
CA ASN A 133 -15.36 -2.55 1.27
C ASN A 133 -15.90 -1.78 0.07
N GLU A 134 -17.20 -1.88 -0.18
CA GLU A 134 -17.89 -1.23 -1.29
C GLU A 134 -17.75 0.30 -1.19
N ARG A 135 -17.81 0.85 0.03
CA ARG A 135 -17.53 2.28 0.26
C ARG A 135 -16.08 2.66 -0.03
N GLY A 136 -15.12 1.76 0.23
CA GLY A 136 -13.71 1.98 -0.09
C GLY A 136 -13.46 1.96 -1.60
N GLU A 137 -14.10 1.03 -2.30
CA GLU A 137 -14.09 0.94 -3.77
C GLU A 137 -14.66 2.22 -4.42
N GLN A 138 -15.78 2.74 -3.90
CA GLN A 138 -16.38 4.00 -4.35
C GLN A 138 -15.46 5.20 -4.11
N GLN A 139 -14.86 5.30 -2.91
CA GLN A 139 -13.92 6.38 -2.59
C GLN A 139 -12.69 6.36 -3.52
N LEU A 140 -12.15 5.17 -3.81
CA LEU A 140 -11.06 5.03 -4.76
C LEU A 140 -11.48 5.48 -6.16
N ALA A 141 -12.69 5.12 -6.62
CA ALA A 141 -13.19 5.54 -7.93
C ALA A 141 -13.31 7.07 -8.06
N GLU A 142 -13.86 7.76 -7.04
CA GLU A 142 -13.92 9.22 -7.00
C GLU A 142 -12.52 9.87 -7.05
N TYR A 143 -11.54 9.23 -6.42
CA TYR A 143 -10.17 9.71 -6.42
C TYR A 143 -9.48 9.47 -7.77
N LEU A 144 -9.73 8.33 -8.42
CA LEU A 144 -9.29 8.03 -9.77
C LEU A 144 -9.83 9.05 -10.79
N ASP A 145 -11.09 9.49 -10.64
CA ASP A 145 -11.67 10.57 -11.45
C ASP A 145 -10.89 11.88 -11.33
N TYR A 146 -10.53 12.27 -10.11
CA TYR A 146 -9.77 13.49 -9.85
C TYR A 146 -8.39 13.49 -10.53
N TYR A 147 -7.75 12.32 -10.61
CA TYR A 147 -6.45 12.14 -11.29
C TYR A 147 -6.57 11.80 -12.79
N HIS A 148 -7.78 11.65 -13.32
CA HIS A 148 -8.04 11.21 -14.70
C HIS A 148 -7.37 9.86 -15.03
N ILE A 149 -7.48 8.90 -14.09
CA ILE A 149 -6.93 7.55 -14.22
C ILE A 149 -8.09 6.54 -14.26
N ASP A 150 -8.04 5.57 -15.17
CA ASP A 150 -9.12 4.59 -15.32
C ASP A 150 -8.98 3.37 -14.40
N ARG A 151 -7.78 3.13 -13.87
CA ARG A 151 -7.44 1.93 -13.09
C ARG A 151 -6.76 2.28 -11.77
N GLY A 152 -7.31 1.75 -10.67
CA GLY A 152 -6.73 1.86 -9.34
C GLY A 152 -6.61 0.53 -8.62
N TYR A 153 -5.92 0.57 -7.49
CA TYR A 153 -5.57 -0.63 -6.74
C TYR A 153 -6.02 -0.51 -5.30
N LEU A 154 -6.61 -1.59 -4.77
CA LEU A 154 -7.10 -1.64 -3.40
C LEU A 154 -6.44 -2.81 -2.67
N LEU A 155 -5.67 -2.53 -1.63
CA LEU A 155 -5.06 -3.53 -0.77
C LEU A 155 -5.82 -3.58 0.56
N SER A 156 -6.57 -4.65 0.75
CA SER A 156 -7.41 -4.90 1.92
C SER A 156 -6.72 -5.89 2.86
N PHE A 157 -6.28 -5.42 4.03
CA PHE A 157 -5.78 -6.26 5.11
C PHE A 157 -6.97 -6.84 5.88
N ASN A 158 -7.25 -8.12 5.67
CA ASN A 158 -8.35 -8.84 6.27
C ASN A 158 -7.84 -9.77 7.36
N PHE A 159 -8.29 -9.53 8.60
CA PHE A 159 -7.86 -10.32 9.75
C PHE A 159 -8.88 -11.39 10.15
N ASN A 160 -10.01 -11.48 9.45
CA ASN A 160 -11.02 -12.49 9.76
C ASN A 160 -10.50 -13.92 9.53
N GLN A 161 -10.85 -14.84 10.43
CA GLN A 161 -10.47 -16.24 10.32
C GLN A 161 -10.97 -16.91 9.03
N ASN A 162 -12.15 -16.51 8.54
CA ASN A 162 -12.78 -17.05 7.33
C ASN A 162 -12.56 -16.17 6.08
N LYS A 163 -11.51 -15.36 6.06
CA LYS A 163 -11.21 -14.48 4.93
C LYS A 163 -10.92 -15.27 3.65
N GLN A 164 -11.24 -14.67 2.51
CA GLN A 164 -10.81 -15.15 1.21
C GLN A 164 -9.59 -14.34 0.78
N VAL A 165 -8.40 -14.94 0.91
CA VAL A 165 -7.14 -14.37 0.43
C VAL A 165 -7.07 -14.50 -1.09
N GLY A 166 -6.58 -13.47 -1.77
CA GLY A 166 -6.42 -13.49 -3.22
C GLY A 166 -6.64 -12.13 -3.86
N THR A 167 -6.81 -12.14 -5.17
CA THR A 167 -7.06 -10.94 -5.96
C THR A 167 -8.38 -11.05 -6.72
N ARG A 168 -9.00 -9.91 -7.02
CA ARG A 168 -10.17 -9.81 -7.88
C ARG A 168 -10.21 -8.45 -8.55
N THR A 169 -10.81 -8.39 -9.73
CA THR A 169 -11.11 -7.11 -10.40
C THR A 169 -12.59 -6.78 -10.23
N VAL A 170 -12.89 -5.54 -9.84
CA VAL A 170 -14.25 -5.02 -9.71
C VAL A 170 -14.43 -3.77 -10.58
N GLN A 171 -15.63 -3.59 -11.12
CA GLN A 171 -16.01 -2.40 -11.88
C GLN A 171 -16.81 -1.48 -10.96
N VAL A 172 -16.42 -0.21 -10.88
CA VAL A 172 -17.05 0.81 -10.04
C VAL A 172 -17.35 2.02 -10.92
N GLY A 173 -18.59 2.10 -11.40
CA GLY A 173 -18.92 3.07 -12.45
C GLY A 173 -18.18 2.75 -13.75
N ASP A 174 -17.37 3.69 -14.22
CA ASP A 174 -16.49 3.55 -15.39
C ASP A 174 -15.04 3.18 -15.01
N LYS A 175 -14.74 3.05 -13.72
CA LYS A 175 -13.40 2.73 -13.21
C LYS A 175 -13.20 1.24 -12.98
N THR A 176 -11.98 0.80 -13.22
CA THR A 176 -11.52 -0.56 -12.90
C THR A 176 -10.70 -0.55 -11.62
N VAL A 177 -11.12 -1.32 -10.61
CA VAL A 177 -10.37 -1.49 -9.36
C VAL A 177 -9.86 -2.92 -9.27
N PHE A 178 -8.54 -3.07 -9.15
CA PHE A 178 -7.91 -4.34 -8.83
C PHE A 178 -7.73 -4.45 -7.32
N GLU A 179 -8.46 -5.36 -6.69
CA GLU A 179 -8.42 -5.58 -5.25
C GLU A 179 -7.57 -6.80 -4.90
N ALA A 180 -6.68 -6.62 -3.92
CA ALA A 180 -5.90 -7.66 -3.27
C ALA A 180 -6.31 -7.76 -1.80
N VAL A 181 -6.58 -8.98 -1.33
CA VAL A 181 -6.96 -9.28 0.05
C VAL A 181 -5.91 -10.19 0.67
N VAL A 182 -5.33 -9.75 1.80
CA VAL A 182 -4.33 -10.49 2.59
C VAL A 182 -4.80 -10.76 4.01
#